data_AF-A0A497D983-F1
#
_entry.id   AF-A0A497D983-F1
#
_cell.length_a   1.000
_cell.length_b   1.000
_cell.length_c   1.000
_cell.angle_alpha   90.00
_cell.angle_beta   90.00
_cell.angle_gamma   90.00
#
_symmetry.space_group_name_H-M   'P 1'
#
loop_
_entity.id
_entity.type
_entity.pdbx_description
1 polymer ?
#
loop_
_entity_poly.entity_id
_entity_poly.type
_entity_poly.pdbx_seq_one_letter_code
_entity_poly.pdbx_strand_id
1 'polypeptide(L)'
;KGFVDIAPAPDLWSLLFSKYTTMLVTDEGEDYPYLVVGLLLNPNGVTAALDTIHDFMDMTRDDITDLSFTLQADVIGYDWKYYDFDAGVYTIVPDMNYVIRDRDGFFYKLRFVDFYSDEGVKGYPTFEFARL
;
A
#
# COMPACT_ATOMS: atom_id res chain seq x y z
N LYS A 1 7.87 -33.92 -15.79
CA LYS A 1 7.15 -32.63 -15.58
C LYS A 1 7.56 -32.12 -14.21
N GLY A 2 8.13 -30.92 -14.13
CA GLY A 2 8.52 -30.29 -12.86
C GLY A 2 7.47 -29.26 -12.46
N PHE A 3 7.20 -29.17 -11.16
CA PHE A 3 6.48 -28.04 -10.57
C PHE A 3 7.51 -26.97 -10.22
N VAL A 4 7.17 -25.70 -10.45
CA VAL A 4 7.96 -24.54 -10.04
C VAL A 4 7.07 -23.72 -9.12
N ASP A 5 7.60 -23.40 -7.94
CA ASP A 5 6.94 -22.47 -7.03
C ASP A 5 7.14 -21.04 -7.55
N ILE A 6 6.04 -20.41 -7.95
CA ILE A 6 6.03 -19.07 -8.53
C ILE A 6 5.72 -17.97 -7.50
N ALA A 7 5.36 -18.36 -6.27
CA ALA A 7 5.08 -17.46 -5.16
C ALA A 7 5.33 -18.18 -3.82
N PRO A 8 5.61 -17.44 -2.72
CA PRO A 8 5.61 -18.01 -1.39
C PRO A 8 4.25 -18.64 -1.05
N ALA A 9 4.23 -19.58 -0.11
CA ALA A 9 2.98 -20.18 0.32
C ALA A 9 1.98 -19.09 0.80
N PRO A 10 0.70 -19.16 0.41
CA PRO A 10 -0.26 -18.08 0.67
C PRO A 10 -0.54 -17.79 2.15
N ASP A 11 -0.08 -18.64 3.05
CA ASP A 11 -0.17 -18.54 4.50
C ASP A 11 1.12 -17.95 5.14
N LEU A 12 2.12 -17.56 4.36
CA LEU A 12 3.40 -17.04 4.89
C LEU A 12 3.61 -15.53 4.72
N TRP A 13 2.68 -14.82 4.10
CA TRP A 13 2.82 -13.38 3.84
C TRP A 13 1.48 -12.65 3.88
N SER A 14 1.49 -11.36 4.18
CA SER A 14 0.28 -10.52 4.14
C SER A 14 0.35 -9.41 3.10
N LEU A 15 1.54 -8.87 2.88
CA LEU A 15 1.79 -7.72 2.01
C LEU A 15 2.86 -8.08 0.99
N LEU A 16 2.68 -7.66 -0.25
CA LEU A 16 3.63 -7.81 -1.34
C LEU A 16 4.00 -6.44 -1.89
N PHE A 17 5.24 -6.01 -1.61
CA PHE A 17 5.84 -4.85 -2.26
C PHE A 17 6.39 -5.28 -3.60
N SER A 18 5.87 -4.70 -4.68
CA SER A 18 6.27 -5.11 -6.03
C SER A 18 6.08 -4.00 -7.05
N LYS A 19 6.62 -4.24 -8.24
CA LYS A 19 6.28 -3.51 -9.46
C LYS A 19 5.15 -4.21 -10.18
N TYR A 20 4.14 -3.47 -10.61
CA TYR A 20 3.04 -4.01 -11.39
C TYR A 20 2.51 -2.96 -12.37
N THR A 21 1.81 -3.42 -13.41
CA THR A 21 1.16 -2.54 -14.38
C THR A 21 -0.27 -2.26 -13.92
N THR A 22 -0.68 -0.99 -13.94
CA THR A 22 -2.06 -0.56 -13.75
C THR A 22 -2.47 0.40 -14.87
N MET A 23 -3.76 0.69 -14.99
CA MET A 23 -4.25 1.72 -15.91
C MET A 23 -4.35 3.05 -15.15
N LEU A 24 -3.65 4.07 -15.64
CA LEU A 24 -3.80 5.46 -15.19
C LEU A 24 -4.70 6.20 -16.17
N VAL A 25 -5.45 7.18 -15.68
CA VAL A 25 -6.25 8.05 -16.54
C VAL A 25 -5.45 9.31 -16.82
N THR A 26 -5.30 9.65 -18.10
CA THR A 26 -4.65 10.89 -18.54
C THR A 26 -5.55 12.10 -18.29
N ASP A 27 -4.99 13.32 -18.40
CA ASP A 27 -5.76 14.56 -18.28
C ASP A 27 -6.89 14.68 -19.34
N GLU A 28 -6.75 13.95 -20.45
CA GLU A 28 -7.74 13.87 -21.53
C GLU A 28 -8.80 12.77 -21.30
N GLY A 29 -8.70 12.04 -20.19
CA GLY A 29 -9.63 10.98 -19.81
C GLY A 29 -9.35 9.61 -20.45
N GLU A 30 -8.21 9.43 -21.10
CA GLU A 30 -7.82 8.16 -21.71
C GLU A 30 -7.06 7.26 -20.74
N ASP A 31 -7.35 5.95 -20.78
CA ASP A 31 -6.62 4.94 -20.02
C ASP A 31 -5.24 4.65 -20.62
N TYR A 32 -4.20 4.67 -19.78
CA TYR A 32 -2.82 4.42 -20.16
C TYR A 32 -2.15 3.38 -19.23
N PRO A 33 -1.62 2.26 -19.77
CA PRO A 33 -0.94 1.26 -18.96
C PRO A 33 0.39 1.82 -18.45
N TYR A 34 0.58 1.83 -17.13
CA TYR A 34 1.76 2.37 -16.48
C TYR A 34 2.34 1.40 -15.46
N LEU A 35 3.68 1.34 -15.39
CA LEU A 35 4.40 0.53 -14.41
C LEU A 35 4.57 1.33 -13.12
N VAL A 36 3.97 0.84 -12.04
CA VAL A 36 4.03 1.45 -10.70
C VAL A 36 4.78 0.56 -9.72
N VAL A 37 5.31 1.15 -8.65
CA VAL A 37 5.75 0.44 -7.44
C VAL A 37 4.67 0.66 -6.38
N GLY A 38 4.18 -0.41 -5.79
CA GLY A 38 3.13 -0.34 -4.77
C GLY A 38 3.12 -1.54 -3.84
N LEU A 39 2.08 -1.60 -3.03
CA LEU A 39 1.85 -2.64 -2.03
C LEU A 39 0.52 -3.33 -2.30
N LEU A 40 0.58 -4.64 -2.54
CA LEU A 40 -0.58 -5.49 -2.76
C LEU A 40 -0.87 -6.34 -1.52
N LEU A 41 -2.15 -6.48 -1.18
CA LEU A 41 -2.61 -7.40 -0.15
C LEU A 41 -2.54 -8.84 -0.66
N ASN A 42 -2.25 -9.77 0.25
CA ASN A 42 -2.46 -11.17 0.00
C ASN A 42 -3.97 -11.45 -0.14
N PRO A 43 -4.45 -11.96 -1.29
CA PRO A 43 -5.87 -12.27 -1.48
C PRO A 43 -6.37 -13.38 -0.54
N ASN A 44 -5.47 -14.09 0.14
CA ASN A 44 -5.78 -15.14 1.10
C ASN A 44 -6.10 -14.57 2.50
N GLY A 45 -7.22 -13.86 2.61
CA GLY A 45 -7.83 -13.48 3.88
C GLY A 45 -7.21 -12.27 4.59
N VAL A 46 -6.40 -11.47 3.89
CA VAL A 46 -5.91 -10.17 4.39
C VAL A 46 -6.81 -9.08 3.87
N THR A 47 -7.28 -8.21 4.75
CA THR A 47 -8.04 -7.01 4.37
C THR A 47 -7.32 -5.76 4.80
N ALA A 48 -7.61 -4.64 4.14
CA ALA A 48 -7.19 -3.33 4.61
C ALA A 48 -8.27 -2.28 4.41
N ALA A 49 -8.12 -1.18 5.14
CA ALA A 49 -8.89 0.04 5.01
C ALA A 49 -7.94 1.24 5.01
N LEU A 50 -8.36 2.31 4.33
CA LEU A 50 -7.70 3.61 4.38
C LEU A 50 -8.32 4.44 5.51
N ASP A 51 -7.48 5.07 6.32
CA ASP A 51 -7.83 6.12 7.27
C ASP A 51 -7.04 7.39 6.90
N THR A 52 -7.76 8.50 6.78
CA THR A 52 -7.17 9.84 6.52
C THR A 52 -7.61 10.87 7.56
N ILE A 53 -8.06 10.41 8.73
CA ILE A 53 -8.68 11.26 9.75
C ILE A 53 -7.78 11.35 10.98
N HIS A 54 -7.14 10.24 11.35
CA HIS A 54 -6.42 10.13 12.60
C HIS A 54 -4.91 10.34 12.39
N ASP A 55 -4.24 10.90 13.39
CA ASP A 55 -2.78 10.93 13.38
C ASP A 55 -2.22 9.50 13.55
N PHE A 56 -1.20 9.17 12.76
CA PHE A 56 -0.62 7.83 12.78
C PHE A 56 -0.13 7.39 14.16
N MET A 57 0.49 8.29 14.93
CA MET A 57 1.08 7.94 16.23
C MET A 57 -0.02 7.70 17.26
N ASP A 58 -1.07 8.51 17.22
CA ASP A 58 -2.16 8.47 18.20
C ASP A 58 -3.24 7.43 17.88
N MET A 59 -3.28 6.88 16.65
CA MET A 59 -4.30 5.92 16.24
C MET A 59 -4.32 4.64 17.10
N THR A 60 -5.51 4.25 17.53
CA THR A 60 -5.83 3.15 18.46
C THR A 60 -6.83 2.16 17.85
N ARG A 61 -7.29 1.17 18.64
CA ARG A 61 -8.34 0.22 18.22
C ARG A 61 -9.74 0.82 18.15
N ASP A 62 -10.01 1.87 18.90
CA ASP A 62 -11.35 2.47 18.91
C ASP A 62 -11.59 3.25 17.59
N ASP A 63 -10.52 3.74 16.97
CA ASP A 63 -10.58 4.52 15.73
C ASP A 63 -10.88 3.65 14.49
N ILE A 64 -10.72 2.32 14.59
CA ILE A 64 -10.85 1.42 13.43
C ILE A 64 -12.23 0.77 13.30
N THR A 65 -13.16 1.04 14.21
CA THR A 65 -14.49 0.39 14.23
C THR A 65 -15.36 0.77 13.03
N ASP A 66 -15.18 1.98 12.51
CA ASP A 66 -15.99 2.54 11.43
C ASP A 66 -15.29 2.45 10.06
N LEU A 67 -14.09 1.84 10.01
CA LEU A 67 -13.33 1.69 8.79
C LEU A 67 -13.92 0.61 7.88
N SER A 68 -13.95 0.91 6.58
CA SER A 68 -14.45 0.00 5.55
C SER A 68 -13.33 -0.90 5.02
N PHE A 69 -13.20 -2.09 5.62
CA PHE A 69 -12.22 -3.08 5.19
C PHE A 69 -12.62 -3.77 3.88
N THR A 70 -11.64 -3.97 3.00
CA THR A 70 -11.82 -4.65 1.71
C THR A 70 -10.74 -5.69 1.45
N LEU A 71 -11.07 -6.68 0.62
CA LEU A 71 -10.17 -7.70 0.08
C LEU A 71 -9.50 -7.26 -1.24
N GLN A 72 -9.81 -6.06 -1.73
CA GLN A 72 -9.21 -5.53 -2.97
C GLN A 72 -7.68 -5.53 -2.84
N ALA A 73 -7.01 -6.26 -3.73
CA ALA A 73 -5.58 -6.51 -3.64
C ALA A 73 -4.76 -5.21 -3.66
N ASP A 74 -5.18 -4.22 -4.43
CA ASP A 74 -4.49 -2.95 -4.63
C ASP A 74 -5.10 -1.79 -3.83
N VAL A 75 -5.90 -2.05 -2.78
CA VAL A 75 -6.49 -0.98 -1.94
C VAL A 75 -5.44 -0.05 -1.33
N ILE A 76 -4.24 -0.56 -1.05
CA ILE A 76 -3.08 0.27 -0.67
C ILE A 76 -2.39 0.75 -1.95
N GLY A 77 -2.04 -0.20 -2.81
CA GLY A 77 -1.64 0.06 -4.19
C GLY A 77 -0.44 1.01 -4.28
N TYR A 78 -0.57 2.02 -5.14
CA TYR A 78 0.47 3.01 -5.40
C TYR A 78 0.09 4.44 -4.97
N ASP A 79 -1.16 4.66 -4.56
CA ASP A 79 -1.79 5.98 -4.37
C ASP A 79 -1.27 6.75 -3.16
N TRP A 80 -0.55 6.09 -2.25
CA TRP A 80 0.15 6.71 -1.12
C TRP A 80 1.24 7.71 -1.52
N LYS A 81 1.52 7.85 -2.82
CA LYS A 81 2.39 8.88 -3.40
C LYS A 81 1.82 9.38 -4.72
N TYR A 82 2.23 10.58 -5.10
CA TYR A 82 1.94 11.18 -6.40
C TYR A 82 3.22 11.75 -7.03
N TYR A 83 3.20 12.02 -8.33
CA TYR A 83 4.29 12.74 -8.98
C TYR A 83 3.99 14.24 -8.97
N ASP A 84 4.81 15.01 -8.29
CA ASP A 84 4.76 16.47 -8.28
C ASP A 84 5.47 17.00 -9.53
N PHE A 85 4.69 17.57 -10.46
CA PHE A 85 5.22 18.07 -11.73
C PHE A 85 6.02 19.36 -11.58
N ASP A 86 5.75 20.17 -10.55
CA ASP A 86 6.46 21.42 -10.31
C ASP A 86 7.84 21.14 -9.69
N ALA A 87 7.89 20.22 -8.73
CA ALA A 87 9.13 19.80 -8.08
C ALA A 87 9.91 18.72 -8.87
N GLY A 88 9.25 18.02 -9.79
CA GLY A 88 9.85 16.95 -10.60
C GLY A 88 10.20 15.69 -9.80
N VAL A 89 9.46 15.41 -8.73
CA VAL A 89 9.73 14.31 -7.79
C VAL A 89 8.45 13.57 -7.40
N TYR A 90 8.57 12.35 -6.90
CA TYR A 90 7.46 11.68 -6.22
C TYR A 90 7.36 12.19 -4.78
N THR A 91 6.15 12.48 -4.34
CA THR A 91 5.87 12.99 -3.00
C THR A 91 4.88 12.05 -2.31
N ILE A 92 5.10 11.77 -1.03
CA ILE A 92 4.18 10.98 -0.20
C ILE A 92 2.93 11.80 0.06
N VAL A 93 1.76 11.18 -0.10
CA VAL A 93 0.50 11.83 0.28
C VAL A 93 0.43 11.88 1.81
N PRO A 94 0.29 13.07 2.41
CA PRO A 94 0.20 13.20 3.86
C PRO A 94 -1.07 12.52 4.40
N ASP A 95 -1.02 12.13 5.67
CA ASP A 95 -2.16 11.61 6.43
C ASP A 95 -2.82 10.35 5.85
N MET A 96 -2.18 9.62 4.93
CA MET A 96 -2.67 8.32 4.46
C MET A 96 -2.18 7.19 5.36
N ASN A 97 -3.04 6.76 6.28
CA ASN A 97 -2.82 5.60 7.12
C ASN A 97 -3.60 4.40 6.58
N TYR A 98 -2.99 3.22 6.61
CA TYR A 98 -3.64 1.98 6.25
C TYR A 98 -3.78 1.09 7.47
N VAL A 99 -4.99 0.61 7.70
CA VAL A 99 -5.25 -0.41 8.72
C VAL A 99 -5.38 -1.75 8.04
N ILE A 100 -4.50 -2.68 8.38
CA ILE A 100 -4.45 -4.02 7.81
C ILE A 100 -4.94 -5.00 8.87
N ARG A 101 -5.87 -5.87 8.48
CA ARG A 101 -6.28 -7.04 9.26
C ARG A 101 -5.66 -8.29 8.64
N ASP A 102 -4.81 -8.97 9.39
CA ASP A 102 -4.23 -10.24 8.94
C ASP A 102 -5.24 -11.39 9.08
N ARG A 103 -4.84 -12.57 8.56
CA ARG A 103 -5.68 -13.77 8.58
C ARG A 103 -5.95 -14.32 9.99
N ASP A 104 -5.11 -13.97 10.96
CA ASP A 104 -5.25 -14.39 12.36
C ASP A 104 -6.15 -13.41 13.14
N GLY A 105 -6.59 -12.33 12.49
CA GLY A 105 -7.50 -11.33 13.05
C GLY A 105 -6.79 -10.22 13.82
N PHE A 106 -5.46 -10.10 13.71
CA PHE A 106 -4.71 -8.98 14.27
C PHE A 106 -4.76 -7.77 13.34
N PHE A 107 -4.77 -6.59 13.95
CA PHE A 107 -4.80 -5.31 13.27
C PHE A 107 -3.45 -4.63 13.36
N TYR A 108 -3.03 -4.00 12.27
CA TYR A 108 -1.81 -3.23 12.17
C TYR A 108 -2.13 -1.90 11.49
N LYS A 109 -1.50 -0.84 11.96
CA LYS A 109 -1.42 0.43 11.23
C LYS A 109 -0.13 0.50 10.43
N LEU A 110 -0.20 1.07 9.24
CA LEU A 110 0.95 1.29 8.35
C LEU A 110 0.81 2.65 7.66
N ARG A 111 1.91 3.40 7.55
CA ARG A 111 2.00 4.57 6.66
C ARG A 111 3.30 4.57 5.89
N PHE A 112 3.31 5.17 4.71
CA PHE A 112 4.53 5.40 3.94
C PHE A 112 5.18 6.71 4.39
N VAL A 113 6.52 6.76 4.35
CA VAL A 113 7.30 7.94 4.73
C VAL A 113 8.30 8.36 3.66
N ASP A 114 8.68 7.45 2.75
CA ASP A 114 9.54 7.77 1.61
C ASP A 114 9.32 6.80 0.44
N PHE A 115 9.78 7.19 -0.75
CA PHE A 115 9.86 6.38 -1.95
C PHE A 115 11.28 6.27 -2.54
N TYR A 116 12.24 6.98 -1.94
CA TYR A 116 13.62 7.04 -2.38
C TYR A 116 14.54 6.29 -1.41
N SER A 117 15.66 5.80 -1.94
CA SER A 117 16.76 5.33 -1.10
C SER A 117 17.52 6.51 -0.50
N ASP A 118 18.43 6.22 0.45
CA ASP A 118 19.37 7.22 1.02
C ASP A 118 20.25 7.91 -0.06
N GLU A 119 20.39 7.28 -1.24
CA GLU A 119 21.11 7.81 -2.40
C GLU A 119 20.21 8.58 -3.39
N GLY A 120 18.92 8.73 -3.09
CA GLY A 120 17.95 9.42 -3.96
C GLY A 120 17.43 8.58 -5.14
N VAL A 121 17.56 7.25 -5.09
CA VAL A 121 17.04 6.37 -6.16
C VAL A 121 15.57 6.08 -5.90
N LYS A 122 14.70 6.36 -6.88
CA LYS A 122 13.26 6.06 -6.79
C LYS A 122 12.97 4.56 -6.80
N GLY A 123 11.89 4.14 -6.16
CA GLY A 123 11.46 2.74 -6.14
C GLY A 123 11.78 2.00 -4.84
N TYR A 124 12.18 2.73 -3.80
CA TYR A 124 12.57 2.22 -2.49
C TYR A 124 11.58 2.76 -1.45
N PRO A 125 10.38 2.17 -1.33
CA PRO A 125 9.41 2.60 -0.35
C PRO A 125 9.94 2.38 1.07
N THR A 126 9.90 3.43 1.89
CA THR A 126 10.10 3.37 3.33
C THR A 126 8.74 3.57 4.00
N PHE A 127 8.45 2.76 5.01
CA PHE A 127 7.18 2.78 5.72
C PHE A 127 7.39 2.48 7.20
N GLU A 128 6.44 2.94 8.01
CA GLU A 128 6.36 2.65 9.43
C GLU A 128 5.11 1.81 9.68
N PHE A 129 5.17 0.90 10.65
CA PHE A 129 4.02 0.11 11.04
C PHE A 129 4.04 -0.21 12.54
N ALA A 130 2.85 -0.42 13.09
CA ALA A 130 2.66 -0.85 14.46
C ALA A 130 1.43 -1.71 14.59
N ARG A 131 1.42 -2.61 15.57
CA ARG A 131 0.22 -3.37 15.93
C ARG A 131 -0.74 -2.48 16.72
N LEU A 132 -2.03 -2.59 16.40
CA LEU A 132 -3.14 -1.98 17.16
C LEU A 132 -3.66 -2.96 18.22
#